data_AF-A0A923EBF1-F1
#
_entry.id   AF-A0A923EBF1-F1
#
_cell.length_a   1.000
_cell.length_b   1.000
_cell.length_c   1.000
_cell.angle_alpha   90.00
_cell.angle_beta   90.00
_cell.angle_gamma   90.00
#
_symmetry.space_group_name_H-M   'P 1'
#
loop_
_entity.id
_entity.type
_entity.pdbx_description
1 polymer ?
#
loop_
_entity_poly.entity_id
_entity_poly.type
_entity_poly.pdbx_seq_one_letter_code
_entity_poly.pdbx_strand_id
1 'polypeptide(L)'
;MENNNTVLVREKVTENMADNLAMLRTKLGLTQVQLANLIGVSRHTIMQVENKKAKLSWNTFLSLLLVFIKNPETDKLLNILEIYTEELNNELKIR
;
A
#
# COMPACT_ATOMS: atom_id res chain seq x y z
N MET A 1 2.13 -19.51 -14.25
CA MET A 1 3.49 -18.97 -14.07
C MET A 1 3.34 -17.47 -14.14
N GLU A 2 3.53 -16.75 -13.04
CA GLU A 2 3.44 -15.27 -13.05
C GLU A 2 4.53 -14.72 -13.99
N ASN A 3 4.18 -13.73 -14.81
CA ASN A 3 5.14 -13.05 -15.69
C ASN A 3 6.17 -12.32 -14.82
N ASN A 4 7.47 -12.47 -15.09
CA ASN A 4 8.54 -11.78 -14.35
C ASN A 4 8.31 -10.27 -14.24
N ASN A 5 7.70 -9.65 -15.26
CA ASN A 5 7.39 -8.23 -15.23
C ASN A 5 6.34 -7.87 -14.16
N THR A 6 5.37 -8.75 -13.91
CA THR A 6 4.33 -8.57 -12.88
C THR A 6 4.91 -8.65 -11.47
N VAL A 7 5.83 -9.59 -11.23
CA VAL A 7 6.50 -9.72 -9.93
C VAL A 7 7.27 -8.44 -9.59
N LEU A 8 8.00 -7.88 -10.56
CA LEU A 8 8.75 -6.63 -10.38
C LEU A 8 7.85 -5.42 -10.09
N VAL A 9 6.69 -5.32 -10.75
CA VAL A 9 5.70 -4.26 -10.49
C VAL A 9 5.19 -4.34 -9.06
N ARG A 10 4.75 -5.52 -8.60
CA ARG A 10 4.27 -5.72 -7.22
C ARG A 10 5.34 -5.40 -6.18
N GLU A 11 6.57 -5.84 -6.39
CA GLU A 11 7.68 -5.54 -5.48
C GLU A 11 7.89 -4.04 -5.35
N LYS A 12 7.97 -3.32 -6.48
CA LYS A 12 8.13 -1.86 -6.49
C LYS A 12 7.01 -1.14 -5.73
N VAL A 13 5.75 -1.40 -6.05
CA VAL A 13 4.63 -0.65 -5.45
C VAL A 13 4.43 -0.99 -3.97
N THR A 14 4.71 -2.23 -3.56
CA THR A 14 4.63 -2.63 -2.15
C THR A 14 5.75 -2.01 -1.32
N GLU A 15 6.96 -1.88 -1.87
CA GLU A 15 8.07 -1.18 -1.23
C GLU A 15 7.76 0.31 -1.08
N ASN A 16 7.33 0.97 -2.16
CA ASN A 16 6.92 2.38 -2.13
C ASN A 16 5.79 2.64 -1.12
N MET A 17 4.79 1.77 -1.06
CA MET A 17 3.72 1.86 -0.06
C MET A 17 4.28 1.72 1.35
N ALA A 18 5.15 0.74 1.59
CA ALA A 18 5.76 0.54 2.90
C ALA A 18 6.63 1.73 3.33
N ASP A 19 7.36 2.38 2.40
CA ASP A 19 8.22 3.55 2.66
C ASP A 19 7.40 4.74 3.12
N ASN A 20 6.19 4.87 2.59
CA ASN A 20 5.34 6.03 2.79
C ASN A 20 4.15 5.76 3.73
N LEU A 21 4.01 4.54 4.27
CA LEU A 21 2.84 4.10 5.03
C LEU A 21 2.56 5.00 6.24
N ALA A 22 3.58 5.36 7.01
CA ALA A 22 3.43 6.21 8.19
C ALA A 22 2.94 7.61 7.82
N MET A 23 3.45 8.19 6.73
CA MET A 23 3.02 9.51 6.23
C MET A 23 1.59 9.46 5.69
N LEU A 24 1.26 8.47 4.86
CA LEU A 24 -0.10 8.32 4.31
C LEU A 24 -1.12 8.11 5.43
N ARG A 25 -0.77 7.30 6.44
CA ARG A 25 -1.61 7.08 7.62
C ARG A 25 -1.81 8.37 8.43
N THR A 26 -0.77 9.14 8.69
CA THR A 26 -0.88 10.38 9.48
C THR A 26 -1.62 11.48 8.72
N LYS A 27 -1.58 11.50 7.39
CA LYS A 27 -2.43 12.38 6.57
C LYS A 27 -3.92 12.13 6.79
N LEU A 28 -4.32 10.88 7.00
CA LEU A 28 -5.70 10.54 7.37
C LEU A 28 -6.00 10.73 8.88
N GLY A 29 -5.05 11.22 9.68
CA GLY A 29 -5.21 11.36 11.13
C GLY A 29 -5.32 10.04 11.89
N LEU A 30 -4.90 8.92 11.30
CA LEU A 30 -5.08 7.59 11.87
C LEU A 30 -3.88 7.17 12.74
N THR A 31 -4.17 6.47 13.84
CA THR A 31 -3.17 5.70 14.60
C THR A 31 -2.87 4.36 13.92
N GLN A 32 -1.75 3.73 14.26
CA GLN A 32 -1.41 2.38 13.77
C GLN A 32 -2.52 1.35 14.07
N VAL A 33 -3.17 1.46 15.23
CA VAL A 33 -4.28 0.57 15.64
C VAL A 33 -5.50 0.78 14.76
N GLN A 34 -5.89 2.05 14.52
CA GLN A 34 -7.06 2.36 13.70
C GLN A 34 -6.88 1.88 12.27
N LEU A 35 -5.70 2.11 11.66
CA LEU A 35 -5.42 1.60 10.32
C LEU A 35 -5.42 0.07 10.28
N ALA A 36 -4.79 -0.58 11.26
CA ALA A 36 -4.74 -2.03 11.35
C ALA A 36 -6.14 -2.65 11.43
N ASN A 37 -7.00 -2.10 12.29
CA ASN A 37 -8.39 -2.53 12.43
C ASN A 37 -9.18 -2.33 11.13
N LEU A 38 -8.97 -1.20 10.44
CA LEU A 38 -9.66 -0.89 9.19
C LEU A 38 -9.35 -1.90 8.07
N ILE A 39 -8.10 -2.37 7.97
CA ILE A 39 -7.67 -3.31 6.93
C ILE A 39 -7.64 -4.77 7.38
N GLY A 40 -8.09 -5.06 8.60
CA GLY A 40 -8.22 -6.42 9.12
C GLY A 40 -6.89 -7.11 9.47
N VAL A 41 -5.88 -6.36 9.93
CA VAL A 41 -4.58 -6.91 10.38
C VAL A 41 -4.26 -6.52 11.82
N SER A 42 -3.23 -7.10 12.40
CA SER A 42 -2.77 -6.71 13.74
C SER A 42 -2.08 -5.34 13.73
N ARG A 43 -2.18 -4.59 14.83
CA ARG A 43 -1.36 -3.37 15.03
C ARG A 43 0.13 -3.66 14.82
N HIS A 44 0.59 -4.83 15.29
CA HIS A 44 1.97 -5.27 15.15
C HIS A 44 2.38 -5.35 13.67
N THR A 45 1.51 -5.82 12.78
CA THR A 45 1.76 -5.86 11.33
C THR A 45 2.08 -4.47 10.78
N ILE A 46 1.24 -3.47 11.06
CA ILE A 46 1.48 -2.08 10.61
C ILE A 46 2.79 -1.55 11.20
N MET A 47 3.02 -1.76 12.49
CA MET A 47 4.23 -1.32 13.17
C MET A 47 5.50 -1.93 12.55
N GLN A 48 5.48 -3.22 12.19
CA GLN A 48 6.65 -3.88 11.59
C GLN A 48 6.92 -3.36 10.17
N VAL A 49 5.87 -3.10 9.39
CA VAL A 49 6.00 -2.52 8.04
C VAL A 49 6.56 -1.09 8.11
N GLU A 50 5.99 -0.23 8.96
CA GLU A 50 6.45 1.17 9.11
C GLU A 50 7.89 1.27 9.61
N ASN A 51 8.33 0.32 10.44
CA ASN A 51 9.70 0.27 10.94
C ASN A 51 10.66 -0.52 10.04
N LYS A 52 10.24 -0.91 8.83
CA LYS A 52 11.08 -1.66 7.88
C LYS A 52 11.57 -3.02 8.36
N LYS A 53 10.87 -3.59 9.33
CA LYS A 53 11.18 -4.90 9.91
C LYS A 53 10.46 -6.05 9.21
N ALA A 54 9.42 -5.76 8.43
CA ALA A 54 8.69 -6.75 7.64
C ALA A 54 8.34 -6.20 6.25
N LYS A 55 8.40 -7.06 5.23
CA LYS A 55 7.87 -6.74 3.90
C LYS A 55 6.35 -6.64 3.92
N LEU A 56 5.81 -5.69 3.15
CA LEU A 56 4.37 -5.54 2.97
C LEU A 56 3.85 -6.65 2.05
N SER A 57 2.88 -7.44 2.53
CA SER A 57 2.27 -8.47 1.68
C SER A 57 1.32 -7.86 0.65
N TRP A 58 1.15 -8.54 -0.48
CA TRP A 58 0.27 -8.09 -1.57
C TRP A 58 -1.18 -7.86 -1.11
N ASN A 59 -1.73 -8.77 -0.31
CA ASN A 59 -3.11 -8.63 0.21
C ASN A 59 -3.24 -7.38 1.10
N THR A 60 -2.27 -7.13 1.98
CA THR A 60 -2.26 -5.92 2.83
C THR A 60 -2.10 -4.66 1.98
N PHE A 61 -1.26 -4.71 0.95
CA PHE A 61 -1.10 -3.62 -0.01
C PHE A 61 -2.41 -3.27 -0.71
N LEU A 62 -3.16 -4.25 -1.23
CA LEU A 62 -4.43 -3.98 -1.91
C LEU A 62 -5.47 -3.37 -0.96
N SER A 63 -5.55 -3.85 0.28
CA SER A 63 -6.42 -3.25 1.29
C SER A 63 -6.03 -1.80 1.60
N LEU A 64 -4.74 -1.52 1.77
CA LEU A 64 -4.22 -0.16 1.97
C LEU A 64 -4.49 0.74 0.75
N LEU A 65 -4.27 0.21 -0.46
CA LEU A 65 -4.47 0.92 -1.71
C LEU A 65 -5.92 1.39 -1.83
N LEU A 66 -6.90 0.51 -1.54
CA LEU A 66 -8.31 0.87 -1.53
C LEU A 66 -8.61 1.99 -0.51
N VAL A 67 -8.08 1.88 0.71
CA VAL A 67 -8.27 2.91 1.75
C VAL A 67 -7.72 4.26 1.27
N PHE A 68 -6.52 4.29 0.69
CA PHE A 68 -5.88 5.54 0.31
C PHE A 68 -6.45 6.16 -0.96
N ILE A 69 -6.90 5.37 -1.95
CA ILE A 69 -7.58 5.88 -3.16
C ILE A 69 -8.92 6.53 -2.81
N LYS A 70 -9.62 6.03 -1.78
CA LYS A 70 -10.94 6.57 -1.39
C LYS A 70 -10.86 7.88 -0.59
N ASN A 71 -9.66 8.42 -0.37
CA ASN A 71 -9.45 9.66 0.35
C ASN A 71 -8.73 10.69 -0.53
N PRO A 72 -9.32 11.85 -0.85
CA PRO A 72 -8.74 12.81 -1.80
C PRO A 72 -7.34 13.32 -1.44
N GLU A 73 -7.01 13.37 -0.14
CA GLU A 73 -5.69 13.83 0.32
C GLU A 73 -4.58 12.83 0.02
N THR A 74 -4.86 11.52 0.16
CA THR A 74 -3.88 10.46 -0.08
C THR A 74 -3.88 10.00 -1.52
N ASP A 75 -5.03 10.01 -2.21
CA ASP A 75 -5.17 9.58 -3.61
C ASP A 75 -4.17 10.30 -4.54
N LYS A 76 -4.08 11.63 -4.42
CA LYS A 76 -3.11 12.43 -5.19
C LYS A 76 -1.65 12.06 -4.89
N LEU A 77 -1.35 11.68 -3.65
CA LEU A 77 0.01 11.30 -3.24
C LEU A 77 0.39 9.93 -3.80
N LEU A 78 -0.56 9.00 -4.00
CA LEU A 78 -0.23 7.66 -4.51
C LEU A 78 0.44 7.68 -5.88
N ASN A 79 0.03 8.61 -6.77
CA ASN A 79 0.68 8.78 -8.07
C ASN A 79 2.09 9.38 -7.92
N ILE A 80 2.24 10.40 -7.06
CA ILE A 80 3.52 11.09 -6.81
C ILE A 80 4.55 10.13 -6.19
N LEU A 81 4.10 9.24 -5.33
CA LEU A 81 4.93 8.25 -4.63
C LEU A 81 5.17 6.97 -5.45
N GLU A 82 4.73 6.95 -6.71
CA GLU A 82 4.81 5.78 -7.60
C GLU A 82 4.21 4.50 -6.97
N ILE A 83 3.10 4.65 -6.24
CA ILE A 83 2.34 3.56 -5.62
C ILE A 83 1.17 3.14 -6.51
N TYR A 84 0.45 4.11 -7.08
CA TYR A 84 -0.62 3.87 -8.04
C TYR A 84 -0.15 4.27 -9.43
N THR A 85 0.25 3.29 -10.24
CA THR A 85 0.87 3.51 -11.55
C THR A 85 0.04 2.91 -12.68
N GLU A 86 0.36 3.28 -13.93
CA GLU A 86 -0.30 2.69 -15.10
C GLU A 86 0.00 1.19 -15.21
N GLU A 87 1.22 0.77 -14.88
CA GLU A 87 1.63 -0.64 -14.86
C GLU A 87 0.80 -1.43 -13.86
N LEU A 88 0.64 -0.91 -12.63
CA LEU A 88 -0.23 -1.51 -11.63
C LEU A 88 -1.68 -1.60 -12.13
N ASN A 89 -2.20 -0.53 -12.73
CA ASN A 89 -3.56 -0.54 -13.29
C ASN A 89 -3.73 -1.57 -14.40
N ASN A 90 -2.73 -1.74 -15.27
CA ASN A 90 -2.76 -2.75 -16.32
C ASN A 90 -2.65 -4.17 -15.75
N GLU A 91 -1.96 -4.34 -14.63
CA GLU A 91 -1.90 -5.62 -13.90
C GLU A 91 -3.25 -5.96 -13.24
N LEU A 92 -3.92 -4.99 -12.64
CA LEU A 92 -5.20 -5.18 -11.95
C LEU A 92 -6.38 -5.34 -12.90
N LYS A 93 -6.26 -4.85 -14.15
CA LYS A 93 -7.26 -5.09 -15.19
C LYS A 93 -7.29 -6.58 -15.55
N ILE A 94 -8.27 -7.29 -15.00
CA ILE A 94 -8.63 -8.62 -15.49
C ILE A 94 -9.32 -8.42 -16.84
N ARG A 95 -8.78 -9.09 -17.87
CA ARG A 95 -9.24 -9.01 -19.26
C ARG A 95 -10.73 -9.28 -19.40
#